data_AF-A0A4Q3HLN6-F1
#
_entry.id   AF-A0A4Q3HLN6-F1
#
_cell.length_a   1.000
_cell.length_b   1.000
_cell.length_c   1.000
_cell.angle_alpha   90.00
_cell.angle_beta   90.00
_cell.angle_gamma   90.00
#
_symmetry.space_group_name_H-M   'P 1'
#
loop_
_entity.id
_entity.type
_entity.pdbx_description
1 polymer ?
#
loop_
_entity_poly.entity_id
_entity_poly.type
_entity_poly.pdbx_seq_one_letter_code
_entity_poly.pdbx_strand_id
1 'polypeptide(L)'
;MTDKPHPSRSTEAFFGRRKGKPLREKQAEGLATLLPQLKLDLGNPAPDTIESLYDFSVERMRLEIGFGGGEHLIHRAAENPSTGFIGV
;
A
#
# COMPACT_ATOMS: atom_id res chain seq x y z
N MET A 1 -9.14 55.65 2.61
CA MET A 1 -8.31 55.37 3.81
C MET A 1 -8.68 53.98 4.33
N THR A 2 -7.78 53.04 4.04
CA THR A 2 -7.50 51.77 4.74
C THR A 2 -8.67 50.81 5.04
N ASP A 3 -8.94 49.98 4.03
CA ASP A 3 -9.44 48.61 4.21
C ASP A 3 -8.40 47.80 5.01
N LYS A 4 -8.79 47.24 6.15
CA LYS A 4 -7.91 46.42 7.00
C LYS A 4 -8.15 44.94 6.66
N PRO A 5 -7.13 44.16 6.27
CA PRO A 5 -7.32 42.75 6.00
C PRO A 5 -7.71 42.02 7.30
N HIS A 6 -8.90 41.44 7.33
CA HIS A 6 -9.31 40.56 8.41
C HIS A 6 -8.38 39.32 8.42
N PRO A 7 -7.73 38.99 9.54
CA PRO A 7 -6.94 37.77 9.62
C PRO A 7 -7.88 36.57 9.46
N SER A 8 -7.74 35.82 8.36
CA SER A 8 -8.47 34.58 8.15
C SER A 8 -8.06 33.58 9.23
N ARG A 9 -8.99 33.20 10.11
CA ARG A 9 -8.84 32.15 11.14
C ARG A 9 -8.71 30.74 10.53
N SER A 10 -7.85 30.53 9.53
CA SER A 10 -7.72 29.23 8.87
C SER A 10 -6.90 28.21 9.68
N THR A 11 -6.49 28.51 10.91
CA THR A 11 -5.54 27.67 11.66
C THR A 11 -6.02 27.26 13.07
N GLU A 12 -7.14 27.77 13.58
CA GLU A 12 -7.51 27.65 15.00
C GLU A 12 -8.40 26.43 15.38
N ALA A 13 -8.80 25.58 14.43
CA ALA A 13 -9.69 24.43 14.72
C ALA A 13 -9.09 23.07 14.36
N PHE A 14 -7.79 22.86 14.61
CA PHE A 14 -7.15 21.57 14.35
C PHE A 14 -6.63 20.92 15.63
N PHE A 15 -7.42 19.99 16.18
CA PHE A 15 -7.03 19.10 17.27
C PHE A 15 -6.57 17.78 16.67
N GLY A 16 -5.26 17.59 16.52
CA GLY A 16 -4.71 16.36 15.95
C GLY A 16 -3.31 16.54 15.37
N ARG A 17 -2.83 15.52 14.65
CA ARG A 17 -1.58 15.61 13.87
C ARG A 17 -1.87 15.98 12.43
N ARG A 18 -1.28 17.07 11.93
CA ARG A 18 -1.44 17.51 10.52
C ARG A 18 -0.73 16.60 9.53
N LYS A 19 0.31 15.92 10.01
CA LYS A 19 1.07 14.92 9.26
C LYS A 19 1.09 13.64 10.07
N GLY A 20 0.95 12.51 9.39
CA GLY A 20 1.14 11.20 10.00
C GLY A 20 2.55 11.03 10.56
N LYS A 21 2.75 9.94 11.30
CA LYS A 21 4.09 9.58 11.77
C LYS A 21 5.00 9.43 10.53
N PRO A 22 6.20 10.01 10.52
CA PRO A 22 7.15 9.77 9.44
C PRO A 22 7.44 8.27 9.34
N LEU A 23 7.64 7.80 8.12
CA LEU A 23 8.09 6.44 7.88
C LEU A 23 9.44 6.24 8.55
N ARG A 24 9.64 5.04 9.12
CA ARG A 24 10.99 4.64 9.53
C ARG A 24 11.85 4.48 8.29
N GLU A 25 13.15 4.72 8.41
CA GLU A 25 14.11 4.66 7.29
C GLU A 25 13.97 3.38 6.47
N LYS A 26 13.95 2.20 7.12
CA LYS A 26 13.73 0.91 6.47
C LYS A 26 12.42 0.79 5.69
N GLN A 27 11.34 1.43 6.18
CA GLN A 27 10.05 1.41 5.49
C GLN A 27 10.10 2.29 4.24
N ALA A 28 10.74 3.46 4.34
CA ALA A 28 10.92 4.35 3.20
C ALA A 28 11.80 3.69 2.12
N GLU A 29 12.88 3.03 2.53
CA GLU A 29 13.75 2.27 1.62
C GLU A 29 12.98 1.12 0.95
N GLY A 30 12.22 0.32 1.70
CA GLY A 30 11.41 -0.76 1.13
C GLY A 30 10.36 -0.26 0.14
N LEU A 31 9.72 0.89 0.40
CA LEU A 31 8.80 1.51 -0.56
C LEU A 31 9.52 1.99 -1.82
N ALA A 32 10.77 2.44 -1.72
CA ALA A 32 11.53 2.94 -2.86
C ALA A 32 12.12 1.80 -3.70
N THR A 33 12.53 0.69 -3.10
CA THR A 33 13.31 -0.37 -3.77
C THR A 33 12.50 -1.64 -4.01
N LEU A 34 11.76 -2.11 -3.02
CA LEU A 34 11.07 -3.40 -3.05
C LEU A 34 9.65 -3.29 -3.63
N LEU A 35 8.88 -2.28 -3.22
CA LEU A 35 7.51 -2.10 -3.71
C LEU A 35 7.42 -2.03 -5.24
N PRO A 36 8.32 -1.35 -5.98
CA PRO A 36 8.26 -1.34 -7.44
C PRO A 36 8.38 -2.72 -8.10
N GLN A 37 9.03 -3.67 -7.44
CA GLN A 37 9.20 -5.04 -7.94
C GLN A 37 8.01 -5.94 -7.60
N LEU A 38 7.29 -5.64 -6.52
CA LEU A 38 6.17 -6.45 -6.03
C LEU A 38 4.79 -5.93 -6.45
N LYS A 39 4.69 -4.63 -6.77
CA LYS A 39 3.41 -4.02 -7.17
C LYS A 39 3.01 -4.48 -8.57
N LEU A 40 1.71 -4.59 -8.78
CA LEU A 40 1.16 -4.76 -10.12
C LEU A 40 1.05 -3.40 -10.80
N ASP A 41 1.57 -3.31 -12.03
CA ASP A 41 1.39 -2.11 -12.86
C ASP A 41 0.03 -2.16 -13.58
N LEU A 42 -0.92 -1.39 -13.05
CA LEU A 42 -2.28 -1.31 -13.59
C LEU A 42 -2.38 -0.48 -14.88
N GLY A 43 -1.28 0.14 -15.33
CA GLY A 43 -1.21 0.80 -16.63
C GLY A 43 -1.06 -0.18 -17.80
N ASN A 44 -0.61 -1.40 -17.52
CA ASN A 44 -0.49 -2.47 -18.51
C ASN A 44 -1.80 -3.29 -18.56
N PRO A 45 -2.11 -3.93 -19.71
CA PRO A 45 -3.21 -4.88 -19.75
C PRO A 45 -2.96 -6.00 -18.74
N ALA A 46 -4.06 -6.52 -18.17
CA ALA A 46 -3.99 -7.69 -17.32
C ALA A 46 -3.38 -8.88 -18.11
N PRO A 47 -2.58 -9.73 -17.46
CA PRO A 47 -2.08 -10.94 -18.10
C PRO A 47 -3.23 -11.87 -18.47
N ASP A 48 -3.01 -12.74 -19.47
CA ASP A 48 -4.01 -13.72 -19.91
C ASP A 48 -4.40 -14.70 -18.78
N THR A 49 -3.45 -15.00 -17.89
CA THR A 49 -3.66 -15.83 -16.70
C THR A 49 -3.04 -15.15 -15.47
N ILE A 50 -3.69 -15.27 -14.32
CA ILE A 50 -3.24 -14.59 -13.09
C ILE A 50 -2.05 -15.32 -12.46
N GLU A 51 -1.93 -16.62 -12.73
CA GLU A 51 -0.85 -17.49 -12.27
C GLU A 51 0.50 -17.07 -12.86
N SER A 52 0.51 -16.40 -14.02
CA SER A 52 1.74 -15.90 -14.65
C SER A 52 2.42 -14.78 -13.85
N LEU A 53 1.78 -14.27 -12.79
CA LEU A 53 2.37 -13.30 -11.87
C LEU A 53 3.38 -13.93 -10.89
N TYR A 54 3.49 -15.26 -10.86
CA TYR A 54 4.32 -16.00 -9.92
C TYR A 54 5.31 -16.90 -10.65
N ASP A 55 6.52 -17.03 -10.08
CA ASP A 55 7.57 -17.92 -10.59
C ASP A 55 7.39 -19.40 -10.16
N PHE A 56 6.23 -19.72 -9.57
CA PHE A 56 5.90 -21.06 -9.11
C PHE A 56 4.50 -21.46 -9.58
N SER A 57 4.22 -22.77 -9.59
CA SER A 57 2.90 -23.28 -9.95
C SER A 57 1.88 -22.92 -8.87
N VAL A 58 0.93 -22.06 -9.22
CA VAL A 58 -0.16 -21.66 -8.32
C VAL A 58 -1.34 -22.60 -8.47
N GLU A 59 -1.76 -23.22 -7.36
CA GLU A 59 -2.94 -24.11 -7.32
C GLU A 59 -4.21 -23.36 -6.90
N ARG A 60 -4.05 -22.22 -6.22
CA ARG A 60 -5.14 -21.42 -5.67
C ARG A 60 -4.74 -19.95 -5.59
N MET A 61 -5.68 -19.06 -5.87
CA MET A 61 -5.51 -17.62 -5.69
C MET A 61 -6.29 -17.09 -4.49
N ARG A 62 -5.74 -16.09 -3.81
CA ARG A 62 -6.40 -15.35 -2.73
C ARG A 62 -6.16 -13.85 -2.86
N LEU A 63 -7.24 -13.08 -2.75
CA LEU A 63 -7.21 -11.62 -2.68
C LEU A 63 -7.59 -11.19 -1.26
N GLU A 64 -6.73 -10.41 -0.61
CA GLU A 64 -6.99 -9.81 0.70
C GLU A 64 -7.21 -8.31 0.55
N ILE A 65 -8.43 -7.85 0.81
CA ILE A 65 -8.79 -6.43 0.78
C ILE A 65 -8.59 -5.86 2.18
N GLY A 66 -7.85 -4.77 2.29
CA GLY A 66 -7.46 -4.16 3.55
C GLY A 66 -6.37 -4.96 4.27
N PHE A 67 -5.39 -5.50 3.54
CA PHE A 67 -4.32 -6.35 4.12
C PHE A 67 -3.46 -5.63 5.16
N GLY A 68 -3.50 -4.30 5.20
CA GLY A 68 -2.88 -3.49 6.25
C GLY A 68 -1.36 -3.70 6.33
N GLY A 69 -0.90 -4.26 7.46
CA GLY A 69 0.52 -4.58 7.66
C GLY A 69 1.00 -5.85 6.94
N GLY A 70 0.10 -6.64 6.36
CA GLY A 70 0.42 -7.88 5.65
C GLY A 70 0.70 -9.09 6.55
N GLU A 71 0.68 -8.95 7.87
CA GLU A 71 0.97 -10.03 8.82
C GLU A 71 0.07 -11.27 8.59
N HIS A 72 -1.23 -11.06 8.37
CA HIS A 72 -2.15 -12.15 8.07
C HIS A 72 -1.84 -12.80 6.71
N LEU A 73 -1.65 -11.99 5.66
CA LEU A 73 -1.31 -12.46 4.33
C LEU A 73 -0.03 -13.31 4.34
N ILE A 74 1.04 -12.84 4.99
CA ILE A 74 2.32 -13.54 5.12
C ILE A 74 2.14 -14.86 5.87
N HIS A 75 1.41 -14.85 6.98
CA HIS A 75 1.13 -16.07 7.74
C HIS A 75 0.42 -17.12 6.88
N ARG A 76 -0.60 -16.71 6.11
CA ARG A 76 -1.32 -17.62 5.21
C ARG A 76 -0.49 -18.12 4.04
N ALA A 77 0.40 -17.29 3.51
CA ALA A 77 1.35 -17.67 2.46
C ALA A 77 2.35 -18.72 2.95
N ALA A 78 2.85 -18.58 4.18
CA ALA A 78 3.74 -19.56 4.79
C ALA A 78 3.06 -20.92 5.04
N GLU A 79 1.78 -20.92 5.42
CA GLU A 79 1.01 -22.16 5.62
C GLU A 79 0.65 -22.87 4.30
N ASN A 80 0.54 -22.14 3.19
CA ASN A 80 0.07 -22.66 1.90
C ASN A 80 0.94 -22.14 0.75
N PRO A 81 2.16 -22.69 0.57
CA PRO A 81 3.12 -22.17 -0.41
C PRO A 81 2.69 -22.34 -1.87
N SER A 82 1.72 -23.21 -2.18
CA SER A 82 1.13 -23.34 -3.52
C SER A 82 0.03 -22.31 -3.82
N THR A 83 -0.32 -21.44 -2.87
CA THR A 83 -1.35 -20.42 -3.04
C THR A 83 -0.72 -19.06 -3.37
N GLY A 84 -1.16 -18.44 -4.46
CA GLY A 84 -0.83 -17.06 -4.81
C GLY A 84 -1.68 -16.06 -4.02
N PHE A 85 -1.05 -15.04 -3.46
CA PHE A 85 -1.70 -13.99 -2.68
C PHE A 85 -1.53 -12.61 -3.32
N ILE A 86 -2.62 -11.83 -3.35
CA ILE A 86 -2.63 -10.42 -3.75
C ILE A 86 -3.27 -9.62 -2.61
N GLY A 87 -2.62 -8.53 -2.21
CA GLY A 87 -3.15 -7.60 -1.20
C GLY A 87 -3.56 -6.27 -1.84
N VAL A 88 -4.73 -5.73 -1.46
CA VAL A 88 -5.23 -4.38 -1.83
C VAL A 88 -5.48 -3.53 -0.60
#